data_AF-A0A9Q9EDL1-F1
#
_entry.id   AF-A0A9Q9EDL1-F1
#
_cell.length_a   1.000
_cell.length_b   1.000
_cell.length_c   1.000
_cell.angle_alpha   90.00
_cell.angle_beta   90.00
_cell.angle_gamma   90.00
#
_symmetry.space_group_name_H-M   'P 1'
#
loop_
_entity.id
_entity.type
_entity.pdbx_description
1 polymer ?
#
loop_
_entity_poly.entity_id
_entity_poly.type
_entity_poly.pdbx_seq_one_letter_code
_entity_poly.pdbx_strand_id
1 'polypeptide(L)'
;MAPYPSAAEIRGFASSLATSDPSPFFDKVASDVDWEVMGTRPAAGRFKSLDAWKKGALEVINVVLREPLKLEVVNVFGGGDSEWATIELKADSVCKNGMPYPQRYAWLIRFDKSGTIVQAKAYLDSALVQKAIDTNSGQGSSGLPKWP
;
A
#
# COMPACT_ATOMS: atom_id res chain seq x y z
N MET A 1 20.92 -8.66 20.59
CA MET A 1 20.24 -8.47 19.30
C MET A 1 19.22 -7.36 19.48
N ALA A 2 19.02 -6.52 18.46
CA ALA A 2 17.99 -5.50 18.50
C ALA A 2 16.59 -6.17 18.56
N PRO A 3 15.61 -5.61 19.29
CA PRO A 3 14.32 -6.27 19.53
C PRO A 3 13.39 -6.31 18.31
N TYR A 4 13.68 -5.59 17.24
CA TYR A 4 12.87 -5.51 16.02
C TYR A 4 13.72 -5.73 14.76
N PRO A 5 13.10 -6.06 13.61
CA PRO A 5 13.81 -6.18 12.34
C PRO A 5 14.62 -4.92 12.01
N SER A 6 15.87 -5.10 11.60
CA SER A 6 16.74 -4.04 11.09
C SER A 6 16.25 -3.47 9.76
N ALA A 7 16.70 -2.28 9.39
CA ALA A 7 16.39 -1.69 8.09
C ALA A 7 16.78 -2.60 6.90
N ALA A 8 17.85 -3.39 7.04
CA ALA A 8 18.29 -4.34 6.02
C ALA A 8 17.33 -5.52 5.89
N GLU A 9 16.88 -6.10 7.00
CA GLU A 9 15.87 -7.17 7.00
C GLU A 9 14.54 -6.67 6.44
N ILE A 10 14.12 -5.47 6.85
CA ILE A 10 12.91 -4.81 6.34
C ILE A 10 12.98 -4.61 4.84
N ARG A 11 14.09 -4.06 4.33
CA ARG A 11 14.33 -3.94 2.89
C ARG A 11 14.27 -5.30 2.19
N GLY A 12 14.83 -6.34 2.80
CA GLY A 12 14.85 -7.69 2.28
C GLY A 12 13.46 -8.22 1.95
N PHE A 13 12.56 -8.27 2.93
CA PHE A 13 11.20 -8.76 2.68
C PHE A 13 10.35 -7.75 1.89
N ALA A 14 10.54 -6.43 2.06
CA ALA A 14 9.78 -5.40 1.34
C ALA A 14 10.11 -5.34 -0.15
N SER A 15 11.30 -5.79 -0.56
CA SER A 15 11.66 -5.87 -1.99
C SER A 15 10.75 -6.82 -2.77
N SER A 16 10.09 -7.78 -2.10
CA SER A 16 9.11 -8.66 -2.74
C SER A 16 7.88 -7.93 -3.29
N LEU A 17 7.56 -6.74 -2.77
CA LEU A 17 6.44 -5.90 -3.23
C LEU A 17 6.59 -5.42 -4.69
N ALA A 18 7.80 -5.43 -5.23
CA ALA A 18 8.08 -5.08 -6.63
C ALA A 18 7.94 -6.28 -7.58
N THR A 19 7.75 -7.49 -7.05
CA THR A 19 7.73 -8.74 -7.81
C THR A 19 6.31 -9.23 -8.07
N SER A 20 6.16 -10.33 -8.80
CA SER A 20 4.87 -11.00 -8.96
C SER A 20 4.40 -11.75 -7.71
N ASP A 21 5.30 -11.97 -6.75
CA ASP A 21 5.02 -12.67 -5.50
C ASP A 21 5.38 -11.81 -4.28
N PRO A 22 4.42 -11.03 -3.76
CA PRO A 22 4.62 -10.20 -2.58
C PRO A 22 4.46 -10.96 -1.26
N SER A 23 4.32 -12.31 -1.28
CA SER A 23 4.14 -13.11 -0.07
C SER A 23 5.23 -12.89 0.99
N PRO A 24 6.53 -12.72 0.67
CA PRO A 24 7.55 -12.49 1.71
C PRO A 24 7.29 -11.25 2.57
N PHE A 25 6.72 -10.18 1.99
CA PHE A 25 6.30 -9.01 2.78
C PHE A 25 5.03 -9.32 3.58
N PHE A 26 4.02 -9.91 2.95
CA PHE A 26 2.74 -10.15 3.61
C PHE A 26 2.78 -11.21 4.71
N ASP A 27 3.73 -12.15 4.65
CA ASP A 27 4.01 -13.13 5.71
C ASP A 27 4.56 -12.46 6.98
N LYS A 28 5.02 -11.20 6.88
CA LYS A 28 5.40 -10.36 8.02
C LYS A 28 4.28 -9.47 8.51
N VAL A 29 3.06 -9.55 7.97
CA VAL A 29 1.92 -8.72 8.38
C VAL A 29 0.91 -9.57 9.13
N ALA A 30 0.51 -9.11 10.31
CA ALA A 30 -0.52 -9.78 11.10
C ALA A 30 -1.85 -9.81 10.34
N SER A 31 -2.60 -10.90 10.46
CA SER A 31 -3.91 -11.02 9.80
C SER A 31 -4.92 -9.98 10.32
N ASP A 32 -4.79 -9.57 11.58
CA ASP A 32 -5.57 -8.56 12.30
C ASP A 32 -4.89 -7.18 12.36
N VAL A 33 -3.94 -6.90 11.44
CA VAL A 33 -3.25 -5.61 11.34
C VAL A 33 -4.23 -4.43 11.32
N ASP A 34 -3.89 -3.37 12.06
CA ASP A 34 -4.57 -2.07 11.97
C ASP A 34 -3.92 -1.22 10.87
N TRP A 35 -4.52 -1.21 9.68
CA TRP A 35 -3.99 -0.52 8.51
C TRP A 35 -4.80 0.72 8.17
N GLU A 36 -4.17 1.88 8.21
CA GLU A 36 -4.79 3.15 7.83
C GLU A 36 -4.22 3.66 6.52
N VAL A 37 -5.07 3.91 5.53
CA VAL A 37 -4.72 4.61 4.30
C VAL A 37 -5.22 6.04 4.44
N MET A 38 -4.28 6.99 4.47
CA MET A 38 -4.58 8.40 4.73
C MET A 38 -5.33 9.03 3.55
N GLY A 39 -6.24 9.97 3.86
CA GLY A 39 -7.03 10.71 2.88
C GLY A 39 -8.53 10.56 3.10
N THR A 40 -9.34 10.95 2.11
CA THR A 40 -10.81 11.10 2.29
C THR A 40 -11.67 10.43 1.21
N ARG A 41 -11.06 9.66 0.28
CA ARG A 41 -11.62 8.77 -0.78
C ARG A 41 -10.63 8.73 -1.97
N PRO A 42 -10.68 7.74 -2.89
CA PRO A 42 -11.55 6.56 -2.96
C PRO A 42 -10.95 5.27 -2.34
N ALA A 43 -9.66 5.24 -2.01
CA ALA A 43 -8.99 4.09 -1.36
C ALA A 43 -8.58 4.37 0.10
N ALA A 44 -8.95 5.53 0.63
CA ALA A 44 -8.64 5.93 2.00
C ALA A 44 -9.60 5.28 3.00
N GLY A 45 -9.09 4.99 4.20
CA GLY A 45 -9.87 4.34 5.25
C GLY A 45 -8.98 3.63 6.27
N ARG A 46 -9.61 3.15 7.34
CA ARG A 46 -8.96 2.34 8.37
C ARG A 46 -9.52 0.93 8.35
N PHE A 47 -8.65 -0.04 8.18
CA PHE A 47 -8.95 -1.45 8.03
C PHE A 47 -8.41 -2.22 9.23
N LYS A 48 -9.19 -3.16 9.76
CA LYS A 48 -8.86 -3.95 10.96
C LYS A 48 -8.39 -5.37 10.64
N SER A 49 -8.03 -5.63 9.40
CA SER A 49 -7.42 -6.87 8.95
C SER A 49 -6.69 -6.67 7.63
N LEU A 50 -5.73 -7.55 7.34
CA LEU A 50 -4.99 -7.53 6.08
C LEU A 50 -5.92 -7.79 4.88
N ASP A 51 -6.89 -8.69 5.03
CA ASP A 51 -7.89 -8.98 4.00
C ASP A 51 -8.80 -7.78 3.71
N ALA A 52 -9.27 -7.08 4.75
CA ALA A 52 -10.10 -5.89 4.59
C ALA A 52 -9.32 -4.77 3.88
N TRP A 53 -8.03 -4.58 4.20
CA TRP A 53 -7.19 -3.63 3.48
C TRP A 53 -6.95 -4.03 2.01
N LYS A 54 -6.66 -5.31 1.74
CA LYS A 54 -6.45 -5.81 0.37
C LYS A 54 -7.68 -5.52 -0.50
N LYS A 55 -8.88 -5.82 -0.01
CA LYS A 55 -10.14 -5.57 -0.73
C LYS A 55 -10.49 -4.08 -0.82
N GLY A 56 -10.35 -3.35 0.29
CA GLY A 56 -10.82 -1.98 0.41
C GLY A 56 -9.90 -0.90 -0.14
N ALA A 57 -8.61 -1.21 -0.35
CA ALA A 57 -7.64 -0.24 -0.87
C ALA A 57 -6.84 -0.78 -2.06
N LEU A 58 -6.22 -1.96 -1.93
CA LEU A 58 -5.34 -2.50 -2.96
C LEU A 58 -6.12 -2.93 -4.22
N GLU A 59 -7.25 -3.61 -4.04
CA GLU A 59 -8.11 -4.02 -5.16
C GLU A 59 -8.74 -2.81 -5.86
N VAL A 60 -9.17 -1.80 -5.10
CA VAL A 60 -9.73 -0.55 -5.64
C VAL A 60 -8.82 0.08 -6.69
N ILE A 61 -7.52 0.17 -6.41
CA ILE A 61 -6.57 0.71 -7.40
C ILE A 61 -6.23 -0.30 -8.50
N ASN A 62 -6.09 -1.59 -8.19
CA ASN A 62 -5.79 -2.62 -9.20
C ASN A 62 -6.87 -2.76 -10.27
N VAL A 63 -8.13 -2.42 -9.97
CA VAL A 63 -9.22 -2.41 -10.96
C VAL A 63 -8.95 -1.43 -12.11
N VAL A 64 -8.23 -0.33 -11.86
CA VAL A 64 -7.94 0.69 -12.89
C VAL A 64 -6.53 0.60 -13.48
N LEU A 65 -5.63 -0.17 -12.89
CA LEU A 65 -4.28 -0.38 -13.42
C LEU A 65 -4.27 -1.42 -14.54
N ARG A 66 -3.38 -1.24 -15.51
CA ARG A 66 -3.18 -2.19 -16.62
C ARG A 66 -2.57 -3.51 -16.13
N GLU A 67 -1.72 -3.42 -15.12
CA GLU A 67 -1.04 -4.53 -14.47
C GLU A 67 -1.19 -4.36 -12.94
N PRO A 68 -1.14 -5.45 -12.15
CA PRO A 68 -1.16 -5.34 -10.70
C PRO A 68 -0.09 -4.38 -10.17
N LEU A 69 -0.46 -3.58 -9.16
CA LEU A 69 0.43 -2.61 -8.52
C LEU A 69 1.69 -3.30 -8.00
N LYS A 70 2.85 -2.78 -8.43
CA LYS A 70 4.18 -3.15 -7.92
C LYS A 70 4.78 -1.96 -7.19
N LEU A 71 5.29 -2.19 -5.99
CA LEU A 71 5.87 -1.15 -5.14
C LEU A 71 7.38 -1.39 -5.01
N GLU A 72 8.17 -0.49 -5.57
CA GLU A 72 9.62 -0.51 -5.46
C GLU A 72 10.07 0.22 -4.18
N VAL A 73 10.94 -0.43 -3.42
CA VAL A 73 11.54 0.16 -2.20
C VAL A 73 12.59 1.19 -2.59
N VAL A 74 12.35 2.44 -2.20
CA VAL A 74 13.31 3.53 -2.33
C VAL A 74 14.22 3.53 -1.09
N ASN A 75 13.65 3.82 0.07
CA ASN A 75 14.36 3.90 1.35
C ASN A 75 13.65 3.13 2.46
N VAL A 76 14.42 2.78 3.48
CA VAL A 76 13.91 2.22 4.74
C VAL A 76 14.57 2.97 5.88
N PHE A 77 13.76 3.46 6.82
CA PHE A 77 14.20 4.20 7.99
C PHE A 77 13.68 3.54 9.27
N GLY A 78 14.47 3.54 10.35
CA GLY A 78 14.09 2.93 11.61
C GLY A 78 14.26 1.40 11.65
N GLY A 79 13.47 0.74 12.48
CA GLY A 79 13.70 -0.66 12.85
C GLY A 79 14.88 -0.84 13.82
N GLY A 80 15.26 -2.10 14.07
CA GLY A 80 16.28 -2.46 15.04
C GLY A 80 15.81 -2.18 16.47
N ASP A 81 16.15 -1.01 17.00
CA ASP A 81 15.81 -0.60 18.37
C ASP A 81 14.43 0.06 18.48
N SER A 82 13.90 0.56 17.35
CA SER A 82 12.57 1.16 17.26
C SER A 82 11.53 0.15 16.79
N GLU A 83 10.38 0.09 17.48
CA GLU A 83 9.23 -0.69 17.01
C GLU A 83 8.63 -0.15 15.71
N TRP A 84 8.90 1.12 15.40
CA TRP A 84 8.47 1.77 14.17
C TRP A 84 9.58 1.78 13.11
N ALA A 85 9.17 1.56 11.87
CA ALA A 85 9.96 1.82 10.68
C ALA A 85 9.12 2.54 9.61
N THR A 86 9.79 3.22 8.68
CA THR A 86 9.16 3.77 7.49
C THR A 86 9.76 3.13 6.25
N ILE A 87 8.90 2.69 5.34
CA ILE A 87 9.29 2.24 4.00
C ILE A 87 8.84 3.31 3.01
N GLU A 88 9.80 3.97 2.36
CA GLU A 88 9.54 4.85 1.23
C GLU A 88 9.44 3.99 -0.03
N LEU A 89 8.34 4.12 -0.78
CA LEU A 89 8.05 3.31 -1.95
C LEU A 89 7.71 4.19 -3.15
N LYS A 90 7.93 3.65 -4.34
CA LYS A 90 7.39 4.20 -5.59
C LYS A 90 6.66 3.12 -6.39
N ALA A 91 5.67 3.55 -7.17
CA ALA A 91 5.03 2.72 -8.18
C ALA A 91 4.91 3.54 -9.47
N ASP A 92 5.70 3.21 -10.48
CA ASP A 92 5.62 3.87 -11.79
C ASP A 92 4.73 3.01 -12.70
N SER A 93 3.41 3.12 -12.53
CA SER A 93 2.40 2.27 -13.19
C SER A 93 1.66 2.99 -14.33
N VAL A 94 0.82 2.26 -15.04
CA VAL A 94 -0.05 2.79 -16.10
C VAL A 94 -1.47 2.27 -15.90
N CYS A 95 -2.46 3.15 -15.99
CA CYS A 95 -3.88 2.80 -15.95
C CYS A 95 -4.35 2.12 -17.24
N LYS A 96 -5.50 1.44 -17.20
CA LYS A 96 -6.11 0.77 -18.36
C LYS A 96 -6.41 1.72 -19.52
N ASN A 97 -6.78 2.96 -19.23
CA ASN A 97 -6.97 4.02 -20.23
C ASN A 97 -5.67 4.66 -20.75
N GLY A 98 -4.50 4.15 -20.35
CA GLY A 98 -3.19 4.68 -20.74
C GLY A 98 -2.68 5.84 -19.89
N MET A 99 -3.43 6.30 -18.88
CA MET A 99 -2.97 7.37 -17.97
C MET A 99 -1.73 6.91 -17.18
N PRO A 100 -0.63 7.68 -17.16
CA PRO A 100 0.48 7.42 -16.26
C PRO A 100 0.04 7.54 -14.80
N TYR A 101 0.53 6.62 -13.96
CA TYR A 101 0.24 6.56 -12.53
C TYR A 101 1.54 6.45 -11.72
N PRO A 102 2.35 7.52 -11.63
CA PRO A 102 3.61 7.53 -10.88
C PRO A 102 3.34 7.83 -9.39
N GLN A 103 3.03 6.80 -8.62
CA GLN A 103 2.78 6.96 -7.20
C GLN A 103 4.04 6.98 -6.34
N ARG A 104 3.97 7.71 -5.23
CA ARG A 104 4.99 7.78 -4.18
C ARG A 104 4.30 7.55 -2.84
N TYR A 105 4.92 6.73 -2.00
CA TYR A 105 4.35 6.35 -0.71
C TYR A 105 5.36 6.50 0.41
N ALA A 106 4.85 6.76 1.61
CA ALA A 106 5.53 6.46 2.85
C ALA A 106 4.63 5.55 3.69
N TRP A 107 5.10 4.35 3.97
CA TRP A 107 4.42 3.40 4.85
C TRP A 107 5.10 3.41 6.21
N LEU A 108 4.43 3.97 7.22
CA LEU A 108 4.86 3.84 8.61
C LEU A 108 4.32 2.51 9.13
N ILE A 109 5.20 1.61 9.53
CA ILE A 109 4.86 0.29 10.03
C ILE A 109 5.35 0.11 11.46
N ARG A 110 4.55 -0.54 12.30
CA ARG A 110 4.91 -0.90 13.67
C ARG A 110 4.99 -2.41 13.82
N PHE A 111 6.09 -2.87 14.39
CA PHE A 111 6.34 -4.27 14.69
C PHE A 111 5.97 -4.60 16.14
N ASP A 112 5.47 -5.80 16.37
CA ASP A 112 5.47 -6.40 17.70
C ASP A 112 6.86 -7.00 18.04
N LYS A 113 6.99 -7.59 19.22
CA LYS A 113 8.23 -8.22 19.69
C LYS A 113 8.62 -9.50 18.94
N SER A 114 7.72 -10.06 18.12
CA SER A 114 8.02 -11.20 17.25
C SER A 114 8.58 -10.76 15.88
N GLY A 115 8.58 -9.46 15.59
CA GLY A 115 8.95 -8.91 14.30
C GLY A 115 7.81 -8.96 13.27
N THR A 116 6.56 -9.06 13.74
CA THR A 116 5.36 -9.03 12.89
C THR A 116 4.78 -7.61 12.85
N ILE A 117 4.42 -7.12 11.65
CA ILE A 117 3.77 -5.83 11.43
C ILE A 117 2.33 -5.91 11.93
N VAL A 118 2.03 -5.18 13.00
CA VAL A 118 0.70 -5.14 13.64
C VAL A 118 -0.05 -3.84 13.39
N GLN A 119 0.64 -2.83 12.85
CA GLN A 119 0.02 -1.56 12.46
C GLN A 119 0.74 -0.96 11.26
N ALA A 120 -0.03 -0.34 10.36
CA ALA A 120 0.49 0.39 9.21
C ALA A 120 -0.27 1.69 8.96
N LYS A 121 0.43 2.73 8.52
CA LYS A 121 -0.15 3.97 8.00
C LYS A 121 0.46 4.28 6.64
N ALA A 122 -0.37 4.35 5.61
CA ALA A 122 0.05 4.62 4.24
C ALA A 122 -0.27 6.07 3.87
N TYR A 123 0.78 6.85 3.60
CA TYR A 123 0.70 8.16 2.97
C TYR A 123 1.00 8.03 1.48
N LEU A 124 0.23 8.74 0.65
CA LEU A 124 0.26 8.64 -0.80
C LEU A 124 -0.36 9.88 -1.45
N ASP A 125 -0.29 9.98 -2.78
CA ASP A 125 -0.97 11.05 -3.52
C ASP A 125 -2.44 10.68 -3.75
N SER A 126 -3.28 11.02 -2.78
CA SER A 126 -4.72 10.76 -2.84
C SER A 126 -5.41 11.45 -4.03
N ALA A 127 -4.88 12.58 -4.53
CA ALA A 127 -5.45 13.26 -5.70
C ALA A 127 -5.16 12.47 -6.98
N LEU A 128 -3.97 11.85 -7.08
CA LEU A 128 -3.65 10.96 -8.20
C LEU A 128 -4.51 9.69 -8.18
N VAL A 129 -4.78 9.11 -7.01
CA VAL A 129 -5.71 7.98 -6.86
C VAL A 129 -7.09 8.38 -7.37
N GLN A 130 -7.63 9.52 -6.91
CA GLN A 130 -8.95 10.02 -7.33
C GLN A 130 -9.01 10.21 -8.86
N LYS A 131 -8.02 10.88 -9.44
CA LYS A 131 -7.92 11.07 -10.89
C LYS A 131 -7.89 9.74 -11.66
N ALA A 132 -7.14 8.76 -11.17
CA ALA A 132 -7.06 7.44 -11.81
C ALA A 132 -8.41 6.75 -11.82
N ILE A 133 -9.14 6.76 -10.70
CA ILE A 133 -10.49 6.20 -10.62
C ILE A 133 -11.43 6.94 -11.57
N ASP A 134 -11.56 8.26 -11.45
CA ASP A 134 -12.53 9.05 -12.22
C ASP A 134 -12.36 8.89 -13.74
N THR A 135 -11.11 8.84 -14.21
CA THR A 135 -10.80 8.75 -15.65
C THR A 135 -10.87 7.33 -16.21
N ASN A 136 -10.91 6.29 -15.37
CA ASN A 136 -11.00 4.88 -15.80
C ASN A 136 -12.40 4.28 -15.55
N SER A 137 -13.18 4.84 -14.63
CA SER A 137 -14.58 4.43 -14.41
C SER A 137 -15.53 4.85 -15.56
N GLY A 138 -15.07 5.70 -16.48
CA GLY A 138 -15.88 6.32 -17.54
C GLY A 138 -15.86 5.67 -18.94
N GLN A 139 -15.07 4.62 -19.21
CA GLN A 139 -15.14 3.88 -20.49
C GLN A 139 -16.11 2.67 -20.47
N GLY A 140 -16.99 2.62 -19.48
CA GLY A 140 -18.04 1.60 -19.41
C GLY A 140 -18.87 1.68 -18.14
N SER A 141 -19.49 2.82 -17.84
CA SER A 141 -20.80 2.88 -17.18
C SER A 141 -21.26 4.33 -17.01
N SER A 142 -22.36 4.65 -17.67
CA SER A 142 -23.30 5.71 -17.28
C SER A 142 -24.01 5.36 -15.95
N GLY A 143 -23.26 4.89 -14.95
CA GLY A 143 -23.81 4.22 -13.77
C GLY A 143 -23.01 4.42 -12.48
N LEU A 144 -22.17 5.46 -12.40
CA LEU A 144 -21.72 5.92 -11.08
C LEU A 144 -22.94 6.46 -10.34
N PRO A 145 -23.24 5.96 -9.13
CA PRO A 145 -24.35 6.49 -8.35
C PRO A 145 -24.10 7.98 -8.08
N LYS A 146 -25.03 8.85 -8.51
CA LYS A 146 -25.10 10.21 -7.99
C LYS A 146 -25.57 10.09 -6.55
N TRP A 147 -24.65 10.26 -5.61
CA TRP A 147 -24.94 10.36 -4.18
C TRP A 147 -24.86 11.84 -3.74
N PRO A 148 -25.64 12.21 -2.71
CA PRO A 148 -26.15 13.58 -2.48
C PRO A 148 -25.08 14.64 -2.28
#